data_AF-A0A6N3XBA4-F1
#
_entry.id   AF-A0A6N3XBA4-F1
#
_cell.length_a   1.000
_cell.length_b   1.000
_cell.length_c   1.000
_cell.angle_alpha   90.00
_cell.angle_beta   90.00
_cell.angle_gamma   90.00
#
_symmetry.space_group_name_H-M   'P 1'
#
loop_
_entity.id
_entity.type
_entity.pdbx_description
1 polymer ?
#
loop_
_entity_poly.entity_id
_entity_poly.type
_entity_poly.pdbx_seq_one_letter_code
_entity_poly.pdbx_strand_id
1 'polypeptide(L)' 'MLLRCRYRCYPEPGQKTLLAKVFGCARVVWNDAMALNRQLHEEEDKPFYAGALMKRCITEAKRTKER' A
#
# COMPACT_ATOMS: atom_id res chain seq x y z
N MET A 1 7.22 25.33 14.99
CA MET A 1 8.29 25.54 14.00
C MET A 1 8.55 24.21 13.30
N LEU A 2 8.14 24.03 12.04
CA LEU A 2 8.41 22.78 11.30
C LEU A 2 9.82 22.86 10.71
N LEU A 3 10.80 22.27 11.39
CA LEU A 3 12.13 22.07 10.84
C LEU A 3 12.00 21.07 9.68
N ARG A 4 12.23 21.51 8.44
CA ARG A 4 12.44 20.61 7.30
C ARG A 4 13.78 19.89 7.49
N CYS A 5 13.80 18.89 8.36
CA CYS A 5 14.95 18.00 8.44
C CYS A 5 15.02 17.19 7.14
N ARG A 6 16.09 17.45 6.36
CA ARG A 6 16.44 16.63 5.19
C ARG A 6 17.23 15.42 5.69
N TYR A 7 16.52 14.35 6.03
CA TYR A 7 17.17 13.07 6.32
C TYR A 7 17.54 12.39 5.00
N ARG A 8 18.82 12.03 4.85
CA ARG A 8 19.28 11.12 3.80
C ARG A 8 19.50 9.75 4.42
N CYS A 9 18.93 8.72 3.82
CA CYS A 9 19.11 7.34 4.23
C CYS A 9 20.17 6.69 3.34
N TYR A 10 21.19 6.09 3.96
CA TYR A 10 22.26 5.35 3.28
C TYR A 10 22.25 3.89 3.79
N PRO A 11 21.35 3.04 3.27
CA PRO A 11 21.21 1.68 3.76
C PRO A 11 22.37 0.78 3.33
N GLU A 12 22.77 -0.11 4.22
CA GLU A 12 23.69 -1.23 3.94
C GLU A 12 23.07 -2.21 2.91
N PRO A 13 23.86 -3.06 2.23
CA PRO A 13 23.36 -3.99 1.22
C PRO A 13 22.18 -4.85 1.69
N GLY A 14 22.26 -5.43 2.91
CA GLY A 14 21.16 -6.20 3.48
C GLY A 14 19.91 -5.37 3.78
N GLN A 15 20.09 -4.11 4.20
CA GLN A 15 18.98 -3.18 4.44
C GLN A 15 18.30 -2.78 3.13
N LYS A 16 19.04 -2.58 2.04
CA LYS A 16 18.47 -2.32 0.70
C LYS A 16 17.52 -3.43 0.28
N THR A 17 17.92 -4.70 0.46
CA THR A 17 17.07 -5.85 0.15
C THR A 17 15.81 -5.88 1.01
N LEU A 18 15.92 -5.63 2.31
CA LEU A 18 14.77 -5.58 3.21
C LEU A 18 13.80 -4.45 2.83
N LEU A 19 14.33 -3.25 2.57
CA LEU A 19 13.54 -2.10 2.14
C LEU A 19 12.84 -2.39 0.80
N ALA A 20 13.53 -3.00 -0.16
CA ALA A 20 12.94 -3.38 -1.44
C ALA A 20 11.76 -4.35 -1.26
N LYS A 21 11.90 -5.35 -0.37
CA LYS A 21 10.79 -6.28 -0.04
C LYS A 21 9.62 -5.53 0.60
N VAL A 22 9.89 -4.72 1.62
CA VAL A 22 8.84 -3.99 2.37
C VAL A 22 8.10 -3.00 1.47
N PHE A 23 8.83 -2.16 0.73
CA PHE A 23 8.22 -1.20 -0.19
C PHE A 23 7.55 -1.87 -1.37
N GLY A 24 8.07 -3.01 -1.85
CA GLY A 24 7.41 -3.85 -2.84
C GLY A 24 6.04 -4.31 -2.34
N CYS A 25 5.99 -4.96 -1.17
CA CYS A 25 4.73 -5.41 -0.56
C CYS A 25 3.73 -4.25 -0.36
N ALA A 26 4.20 -3.12 0.19
CA ALA A 26 3.36 -1.95 0.42
C ALA A 26 2.81 -1.37 -0.89
N ARG A 27 3.62 -1.32 -1.95
CA ARG A 27 3.21 -0.80 -3.26
C ARG A 27 2.10 -1.65 -3.88
N VAL A 28 2.16 -2.98 -3.78
CA VAL A 28 1.09 -3.82 -4.34
C VAL A 28 -0.23 -3.60 -3.61
N VAL A 29 -0.23 -3.59 -2.27
CA VAL A 29 -1.45 -3.34 -1.47
C VAL A 29 -2.03 -1.96 -1.78
N TRP A 30 -1.18 -0.93 -1.90
CA TRP A 30 -1.60 0.42 -2.26
C TRP A 30 -2.27 0.47 -3.63
N ASN A 31 -1.65 -0.15 -4.64
CA ASN A 31 -2.18 -0.16 -6.00
C ASN A 31 -3.53 -0.88 -6.08
N ASP A 32 -3.68 -2.01 -5.40
CA ASP A 32 -4.95 -2.75 -5.36
C ASP A 32 -6.06 -1.93 -4.70
N ALA A 33 -5.76 -1.29 -3.57
CA ALA A 33 -6.71 -0.45 -2.86
C ALA A 33 -7.11 0.78 -3.70
N MET A 34 -6.15 1.39 -4.40
CA MET A 34 -6.40 2.54 -5.28
C MET A 34 -7.24 2.15 -6.49
N ALA A 35 -6.95 1.00 -7.13
CA ALA A 35 -7.71 0.50 -8.26
C ALA A 35 -9.15 0.19 -7.87
N LEU A 36 -9.36 -0.51 -6.74
CA LEU A 36 -10.69 -0.83 -6.24
C LEU A 36 -11.49 0.44 -5.89
N ASN A 37 -10.86 1.39 -5.20
CA ASN A 37 -11.52 2.65 -4.83
C ASN A 37 -11.93 3.44 -6.07
N ARG A 38 -11.09 3.46 -7.11
CA ARG A 38 -11.41 4.12 -8.38
C ARG A 38 -12.62 3.50 -9.08
N GLN A 39 -12.62 2.17 -9.23
CA GLN A 39 -13.75 1.43 -9.84
C GLN A 39 -15.06 1.75 -9.12
N LEU A 40 -15.04 1.70 -7.79
CA LEU A 40 -16.24 1.91 -6.98
C LEU A 40 -16.71 3.37 -6.99
N HIS A 41 -15.78 4.33 -7.08
CA HIS A 41 -16.15 5.73 -7.26
C HIS A 41 -16.80 5.95 -8.63
N GLU A 42 -16.32 5.29 -9.68
CA GLU A 42 -16.92 5.36 -11.02
C GLU A 42 -18.31 4.68 -11.07
N GLU A 43 -18.53 3.61 -10.30
CA GLU A 43 -19.78 2.84 -10.27
C GLU A 43 -20.87 3.43 -9.34
N GLU A 44 -20.50 3.86 -8.13
CA GLU A 44 -21.45 4.22 -7.07
C GLU A 44 -21.35 5.68 -6.60
N ASP A 45 -20.44 6.48 -7.18
CA ASP A 45 -20.09 7.86 -6.76
C ASP A 45 -19.80 7.98 -5.24
N LYS A 46 -19.30 6.90 -4.64
CA LYS A 46 -19.05 6.81 -3.19
C LYS A 46 -17.63 6.35 -2.88
N PRO A 47 -16.89 7.08 -2.04
CA PRO A 47 -15.61 6.60 -1.53
C PRO A 47 -15.83 5.46 -0.53
N PHE A 48 -14.99 4.43 -0.61
CA PHE A 48 -15.04 3.32 0.34
C PHE A 48 -14.50 3.71 1.73
N TYR A 49 -15.07 3.12 2.79
CA TYR A 49 -14.50 3.19 4.12
C TYR A 49 -13.13 2.48 4.16
N ALA A 50 -12.10 3.16 4.68
CA ALA A 50 -10.73 2.65 4.70
C ALA A 50 -10.60 1.25 5.33
N GLY A 51 -11.37 0.95 6.38
CA GLY A 51 -11.33 -0.37 7.02
C GLY A 51 -11.83 -1.51 6.11
N ALA A 52 -12.79 -1.22 5.22
CA ALA A 52 -13.29 -2.22 4.27
C ALA A 52 -12.28 -2.47 3.14
N LEU A 53 -11.56 -1.44 2.67
CA LEU A 53 -10.43 -1.58 1.75
C LEU A 53 -9.31 -2.42 2.36
N MET A 54 -8.93 -2.15 3.62
CA MET A 54 -7.90 -2.93 4.31
C MET A 54 -8.29 -4.41 4.45
N LYS A 55 -9.55 -4.70 4.77
CA LYS A 55 -10.03 -6.07 4.87
C LYS A 55 -9.90 -6.81 3.53
N ARG A 56 -10.35 -6.20 2.43
CA ARG A 56 -10.25 -6.78 1.08
C ARG A 56 -8.79 -6.93 0.61
N CYS A 57 -8.04 -5.83 0.60
CA CYS A 57 -6.70 -5.78 -0.01
C CYS A 57 -5.58 -6.41 0.84
N ILE A 58 -5.83 -6.70 2.13
CA ILE A 58 -4.83 -7.30 3.03
C ILE A 58 -5.30 -8.63 3.59
N THR A 59 -6.49 -8.68 4.20
CA THR A 59 -6.91 -9.87 4.95
C THR A 59 -7.47 -10.96 4.04
N GLU A 60 -8.35 -10.57 3.12
CA GLU A 60 -8.97 -11.48 2.16
C GLU A 60 -8.00 -11.81 1.02
N ALA A 61 -7.21 -10.83 0.57
CA ALA A 61 -6.17 -11.02 -0.44
C ALA A 61 -5.20 -12.16 -0.10
N LYS A 62 -4.81 -12.34 1.17
CA LYS A 62 -3.93 -13.45 1.60
C LYS A 62 -4.51 -14.85 1.39
N ARG A 63 -5.79 -14.97 1.03
CA ARG A 63 -6.46 -16.25 0.78
C ARG A 63 -6.42 -16.65 -0.69
N THR A 64 -6.05 -15.75 -1.61
CA THR A 64 -5.95 -16.06 -3.04
C THR A 64 -4.57 -16.64 -3.36
N LYS A 65 -4.48 -17.50 -4.37
CA LYS A 65 -3.20 -18.12 -4.78
C LYS A 65 -2.24 -17.14 -5.44
N GLU A 66 -2.76 -16.02 -5.91
CA GLU A 66 -2.01 -14.94 -6.56
C GLU A 66 -1.28 -14.05 -5.53
N ARG A 67 -1.44 -14.31 -4.23
CA ARG A 67 -1.00 -13.47 -3.12
C ARG A 67 -0.35 -14.26 -1.98
#